data_AF-A0A518GB90-F1
#
_entry.id   AF-A0A518GB90-F1
#
_cell.length_a   1.000
_cell.length_b   1.000
_cell.length_c   1.000
_cell.angle_alpha   90.00
_cell.angle_beta   90.00
_cell.angle_gamma   90.00
#
_symmetry.space_group_name_H-M   'P 1'
#
loop_
_entity.id
_entity.type
_entity.pdbx_description
1 polymer ?
#
loop_
_entity_poly.entity_id
_entity_poly.type
_entity_poly.pdbx_seq_one_letter_code
_entity_poly.pdbx_strand_id
1 'polypeptide(L)'
;MTSGNKTTDAALRQIFRTMDGNQAQEIREAYYKAVEGLMTLAEALEIADATQPESESAGTLLTEHFHAIEALDAMKRSRLGAVL
;
A
#
# COMPACT_ATOMS: atom_id res chain seq x y z
N MET A 1 25.64 4.39 -5.24
CA MET A 1 24.95 3.18 -4.75
C MET A 1 23.75 2.79 -5.63
N THR A 2 23.86 2.82 -6.95
CA THR A 2 22.72 2.71 -7.89
C THR A 2 22.63 1.37 -8.64
N SER A 3 23.58 0.47 -8.45
CA SER A 3 23.67 -0.82 -9.14
C SER A 3 22.83 -1.94 -8.52
N GLY A 4 22.68 -1.99 -7.19
CA GLY A 4 21.96 -3.07 -6.51
C GLY A 4 20.42 -3.05 -6.67
N ASN A 5 19.84 -1.86 -6.87
CA ASN A 5 18.37 -1.72 -6.99
C ASN A 5 17.86 -2.22 -8.34
N LYS A 6 18.53 -1.82 -9.44
CA LYS A 6 18.19 -2.26 -10.81
C LYS A 6 18.27 -3.78 -10.98
N THR A 7 19.24 -4.43 -10.32
CA THR A 7 19.40 -5.89 -10.37
C THR A 7 18.25 -6.61 -9.67
N THR A 8 17.72 -6.06 -8.57
CA THR A 8 16.65 -6.72 -7.83
C THR A 8 15.28 -6.55 -8.50
N ASP A 9 15.01 -5.39 -9.10
CA ASP A 9 13.78 -5.17 -9.87
C ASP A 9 13.76 -6.05 -11.12
N ALA A 10 14.91 -6.22 -11.78
CA ALA A 10 15.05 -7.15 -12.90
C ALA A 10 14.79 -8.60 -12.47
N ALA A 11 15.27 -9.01 -11.29
CA ALA A 11 15.01 -10.33 -10.74
C ALA A 11 13.52 -10.54 -10.44
N LEU A 12 12.84 -9.58 -9.81
CA LEU A 12 11.39 -9.63 -9.58
C LEU A 12 10.60 -9.72 -10.89
N ARG A 13 10.93 -8.90 -11.89
CA ARG A 13 10.31 -8.98 -13.23
C ARG A 13 10.53 -10.34 -13.88
N GLN A 14 11.72 -10.91 -13.74
CA GLN A 14 12.02 -12.25 -14.26
C GLN A 14 11.21 -13.33 -13.54
N ILE A 15 11.08 -13.24 -12.20
CA ILE A 15 10.26 -14.17 -11.41
C ILE A 15 8.82 -14.15 -11.90
N PHE A 16 8.19 -12.97 -12.02
CA PHE A 16 6.81 -12.84 -12.53
C PHE A 16 6.67 -13.31 -13.98
N ARG A 17 7.70 -13.17 -14.80
CA ARG A 17 7.69 -13.64 -16.19
C ARG A 17 7.68 -15.18 -16.29
N THR A 18 8.33 -15.86 -15.35
CA THR A 18 8.43 -17.34 -15.35
C THR A 18 7.43 -18.01 -14.42
N MET A 19 6.68 -17.23 -13.63
CA MET A 19 5.63 -17.71 -12.74
C MET A 19 4.42 -18.18 -13.55
N ASP A 20 3.68 -19.14 -12.99
CA ASP A 20 2.35 -19.49 -13.51
C ASP A 20 1.45 -18.25 -13.63
N GLY A 21 0.69 -18.17 -14.72
CA GLY A 21 -0.12 -16.99 -15.02
C GLY A 21 -1.19 -16.70 -13.97
N ASN A 22 -1.83 -17.75 -13.43
CA ASN A 22 -2.86 -17.59 -12.41
C ASN A 22 -2.25 -17.14 -11.09
N GLN A 23 -1.13 -17.74 -10.70
CA GLN A 23 -0.40 -17.34 -9.49
C GLN A 23 0.09 -15.89 -9.59
N ALA A 24 0.62 -15.47 -10.74
CA ALA A 24 1.04 -14.10 -10.97
C ALA A 24 -0.13 -13.11 -10.90
N GLN A 25 -1.29 -13.51 -11.41
CA GLN A 25 -2.51 -12.70 -11.36
C GLN A 25 -3.06 -12.60 -9.92
N GLU A 26 -3.08 -13.68 -9.16
CA GLU A 26 -3.50 -13.70 -7.76
C GLU A 26 -2.67 -12.71 -6.92
N ILE A 27 -1.34 -12.68 -7.12
CA ILE A 27 -0.47 -11.74 -6.40
C ILE A 27 -0.76 -10.29 -6.81
N ARG A 28 -0.99 -10.02 -8.10
CA ARG A 28 -1.35 -8.67 -8.58
C ARG A 28 -2.64 -8.19 -7.94
N GLU A 29 -3.67 -9.02 -7.97
CA GLU A 29 -4.96 -8.69 -7.38
C GLU A 29 -4.87 -8.47 -5.87
N ALA A 30 -4.16 -9.34 -5.16
CA ALA A 30 -3.94 -9.18 -3.72
C ALA A 30 -3.21 -7.86 -3.40
N TYR A 31 -2.18 -7.51 -4.17
CA TYR A 31 -1.45 -6.26 -4.01
C TYR A 31 -2.36 -5.03 -4.22
N TYR A 32 -3.10 -4.98 -5.33
CA TYR A 32 -3.96 -3.83 -5.61
C TYR A 32 -5.14 -3.74 -4.62
N LYS A 33 -5.73 -4.86 -4.20
CA LYS A 33 -6.76 -4.88 -3.15
C LYS A 33 -6.23 -4.35 -1.81
N ALA A 34 -4.98 -4.69 -1.46
CA ALA A 34 -4.36 -4.16 -0.24
C ALA A 34 -4.14 -2.64 -0.33
N VAL A 35 -3.63 -2.16 -1.47
CA VAL A 35 -3.41 -0.72 -1.72
C VAL A 35 -4.72 0.06 -1.70
N GLU A 36 -5.75 -0.44 -2.39
CA GLU A 36 -7.08 0.16 -2.41
C GLU A 36 -7.71 0.17 -1.01
N GLY A 37 -7.64 -0.95 -0.29
CA GLY A 37 -8.17 -1.05 1.08
C GLY A 37 -7.50 -0.07 2.05
N LEU A 38 -6.18 0.12 1.95
CA LEU A 38 -5.46 1.12 2.77
C LEU A 38 -5.88 2.55 2.44
N MET A 39 -6.09 2.86 1.15
CA MET A 39 -6.56 4.18 0.72
C MET A 39 -7.97 4.46 1.22
N THR A 40 -8.89 3.51 1.05
CA THR A 40 -10.26 3.61 1.55
C THR A 40 -10.30 3.74 3.07
N LEU A 41 -9.46 2.99 3.79
CA LEU A 41 -9.37 3.09 5.24
C LEU A 41 -8.91 4.48 5.69
N ALA A 42 -7.83 5.00 5.09
CA ALA A 42 -7.32 6.32 5.43
C ALA A 42 -8.39 7.42 5.21
N GLU A 43 -9.06 7.41 4.05
CA GLU A 43 -10.13 8.37 3.75
C GLU A 43 -11.31 8.26 4.72
N ALA A 44 -11.76 7.03 5.02
CA ALA A 44 -12.87 6.82 5.94
C ALA A 44 -12.55 7.31 7.36
N LEU A 45 -11.31 7.11 7.83
CA LEU A 45 -10.85 7.58 9.14
C LEU A 45 -10.80 9.11 9.22
N GLU A 46 -10.28 9.77 8.18
CA GLU A 46 -10.23 11.23 8.10
C GLU A 46 -11.63 11.85 8.11
N ILE A 47 -12.53 11.33 7.28
CA ILE A 47 -13.92 11.79 7.23
C ILE A 47 -14.61 11.58 8.57
N ALA A 48 -14.44 10.39 9.18
CA ALA A 48 -15.05 10.09 10.47
C ALA A 48 -14.55 11.05 11.56
N ASP A 49 -13.25 11.35 11.62
CA ASP A 49 -12.68 12.29 12.59
C ASP A 49 -13.26 13.71 12.40
N ALA A 50 -13.35 14.18 11.15
CA ALA A 50 -13.88 15.50 10.82
C ALA A 50 -15.37 15.68 11.17
N THR A 51 -16.11 14.59 11.35
CA THR A 51 -17.52 14.62 11.78
C THR A 51 -17.70 14.51 13.29
N GLN A 52 -16.64 14.25 14.06
CA GLN A 52 -16.74 14.19 15.51
C GLN A 52 -16.97 15.59 16.10
N PRO A 53 -17.80 15.71 17.15
CA PRO A 53 -17.84 16.93 17.94
C PRO A 53 -16.46 17.25 18.51
N GLU A 54 -16.10 18.53 18.66
CA GLU A 54 -14.81 19.01 19.21
C GLU A 54 -14.52 18.54 20.66
N SER A 55 -15.34 17.65 21.23
CA SER A 55 -15.06 16.94 22.47
C SER A 55 -13.78 16.11 22.39
N GLU A 56 -13.24 15.78 23.57
CA GLU A 56 -11.89 15.27 23.89
C GLU A 56 -11.30 14.12 23.03
N SER A 57 -12.07 13.46 22.16
CA SER A 57 -11.60 12.38 21.28
C SER A 57 -11.23 12.80 19.85
N ALA A 58 -11.48 14.06 19.47
CA ALA A 58 -11.08 14.59 18.15
C ALA A 58 -9.58 14.40 17.91
N GLY A 59 -9.20 13.90 16.73
CA GLY A 59 -7.82 13.57 16.36
C GLY A 59 -7.39 12.13 16.64
N THR A 60 -8.18 11.32 17.36
CA THR A 60 -7.85 9.90 17.59
C THR A 60 -7.90 9.10 16.29
N LEU A 61 -8.93 9.31 15.46
CA LEU A 61 -9.02 8.61 14.18
C LEU A 61 -8.03 9.18 13.17
N LEU A 62 -7.67 10.45 13.30
CA LEU A 62 -6.60 11.05 12.49
C LEU A 62 -5.24 10.38 12.76
N THR A 63 -4.98 9.95 13.99
CA THR A 63 -3.76 9.16 14.32
C THR A 63 -3.74 7.83 13.55
N GLU A 64 -4.86 7.12 13.52
CA GLU A 64 -4.98 5.86 12.76
C GLU A 64 -4.92 6.10 11.23
N HIS A 65 -5.47 7.21 10.74
CA HIS A 65 -5.32 7.64 9.35
C HIS A 65 -3.84 7.77 8.99
N PHE A 66 -3.02 8.39 9.85
CA PHE A 66 -1.58 8.49 9.60
C PHE A 66 -0.91 7.12 9.46
N HIS A 67 -1.25 6.16 10.31
CA HIS A 67 -0.74 4.79 10.18
C HIS A 67 -1.17 4.12 8.86
N ALA A 68 -2.42 4.32 8.43
CA ALA A 68 -2.89 3.81 7.15
C ALA A 68 -2.13 4.43 5.96
N ILE A 69 -1.85 5.74 6.01
CA ILE A 69 -1.04 6.44 5.01
C ILE A 69 0.41 5.95 5.01
N GLU A 70 1.03 5.77 6.18
CA GLU A 70 2.39 5.24 6.28
C GLU A 70 2.51 3.83 5.66
N ALA A 71 1.53 2.97 5.91
CA ALA A 71 1.45 1.65 5.32
C ALA A 71 1.26 1.72 3.79
N LEU A 72 0.38 2.60 3.31
CA LEU A 72 0.17 2.83 1.88
C LEU A 72 1.46 3.30 1.19
N ASP A 73 2.18 4.23 1.82
CA ASP A 73 3.45 4.74 1.30
C ASP A 73 4.56 3.70 1.33
N ALA A 74 4.58 2.81 2.33
CA ALA A 74 5.48 1.67 2.35
C ALA A 74 5.19 0.72 1.17
N MET A 75 3.91 0.44 0.88
CA MET A 75 3.50 -0.40 -0.25
C MET A 75 3.91 0.23 -1.59
N LYS A 76 3.62 1.52 -1.80
CA LYS A 76 4.01 2.26 -3.02
C LYS A 76 5.53 2.34 -3.23
N ARG A 77 6.31 2.41 -2.15
CA ARG A 77 7.79 2.42 -2.19
C ARG A 77 8.40 1.02 -2.28
N SER A 78 7.61 -0.04 -2.09
CA SER A 78 8.10 -1.41 -2.17
C SER A 78 8.56 -1.74 -3.59
N ARG A 79 9.52 -2.66 -3.72
CA ARG A 79 9.95 -3.16 -5.03
C ARG A 79 8.84 -3.89 -5.77
N LEU A 80 7.93 -4.54 -5.04
CA LEU A 80 6.76 -5.17 -5.64
C LEU A 80 5.87 -4.10 -6.30
N GLY A 81 5.59 -3.00 -5.61
CA GLY A 81 4.86 -1.87 -6.15
C GLY A 81 5.53 -1.16 -7.33
N ALA A 82 6.86 -1.23 -7.44
CA ALA A 82 7.59 -0.70 -8.59
C ALA A 82 7.60 -1.65 -9.81
N VAL A 83 7.27 -2.93 -9.60
CA VAL A 83 7.34 -3.99 -10.62
C VAL A 83 5.97 -4.37 -11.16
N LEU A 84 4.93 -4.34 -10.32
CA LEU A 84 3.54 -4.58 -10.70
C LEU A 84 2.95 -3.36 -11.42
#